data_AF-A0A6H1RBH5-F1
#
_entry.id   AF-A0A6H1RBH5-F1
#
_cell.length_a   1.000
_cell.length_b   1.000
_cell.length_c   1.000
_cell.angle_alpha   90.00
_cell.angle_beta   90.00
_cell.angle_gamma   90.00
#
_symmetry.space_group_name_H-M   'P 1'
#
loop_
_entity.id
_entity.type
_entity.pdbx_description
1 polymer ?
#
loop_
_entity_poly.entity_id
_entity_poly.type
_entity_poly.pdbx_seq_one_letter_code
_entity_poly.pdbx_strand_id
1 'polypeptide(L)' 'MYPFHWVPAAGRRHASLDERPCGCSYPTGTQVTTLCRQELSADNSELAWLWETCPDCNREARRLAGVGP' A
#
# COMPACT_ATOMS: atom_id res chain seq x y z
N MET A 1 7.50 8.45 11.44
CA MET A 1 6.86 8.17 10.14
C MET A 1 7.21 6.74 9.77
N TYR A 2 6.23 5.92 9.40
CA TYR A 2 6.49 4.51 9.07
C TYR A 2 7.21 4.38 7.72
N PRO A 3 8.03 3.34 7.52
CA PRO A 3 8.79 3.15 6.28
C PRO A 3 7.93 2.66 5.10
N PHE A 4 6.64 2.44 5.30
CA PHE A 4 5.71 1.95 4.29
C PHE A 4 4.58 2.94 4.02
N HIS A 5 3.94 2.75 2.88
CA HIS A 5 2.82 3.56 2.43
C HIS A 5 1.67 2.70 1.94
N TRP A 6 0.46 3.07 2.34
CA TRP A 6 -0.75 2.44 1.83
C TRP A 6 -1.02 2.89 0.40
N VAL A 7 -1.42 1.94 -0.43
CA VAL A 7 -1.73 2.10 -1.85
C VAL A 7 -2.89 1.17 -2.20
N PRO A 8 -4.08 1.71 -2.54
CA PRO A 8 -5.12 0.87 -3.12
C PRO A 8 -4.69 0.38 -4.50
N ALA A 9 -4.94 -0.89 -4.79
CA ALA A 9 -4.66 -1.53 -6.07
C ALA A 9 -5.43 -2.85 -6.15
N ALA A 10 -5.86 -3.25 -7.35
CA ALA A 10 -6.49 -4.55 -7.60
C ALA A 10 -7.63 -4.93 -6.63
N GLY A 11 -8.47 -3.96 -6.25
CA GLY A 11 -9.63 -4.19 -5.37
C GLY A 11 -9.32 -4.33 -3.88
N ARG A 12 -8.07 -4.07 -3.46
CA ARG A 12 -7.64 -4.11 -2.04
C ARG A 12 -6.72 -2.94 -1.71
N ARG A 13 -6.52 -2.68 -0.42
CA ARG A 13 -5.51 -1.73 0.07
C ARG A 13 -4.22 -2.44 0.43
N HIS A 14 -3.19 -2.23 -0.37
CA HIS A 14 -1.87 -2.80 -0.20
C HIS A 14 -0.94 -1.81 0.52
N ALA A 15 0.20 -2.29 0.98
CA ALA A 15 1.27 -1.44 1.47
C ALA A 15 2.52 -1.66 0.60
N SER A 16 3.31 -0.62 0.38
CA SER A 16 4.56 -0.66 -0.37
C SER A 16 5.67 0.09 0.39
N LEU A 17 6.92 -0.29 0.14
CA LEU A 17 8.13 0.42 0.59
C LEU A 17 8.69 1.34 -0.50
N ASP A 18 8.10 1.32 -1.70
CA ASP A 18 8.60 2.11 -2.82
C ASP A 18 8.50 3.60 -2.50
N GLU A 19 9.45 4.39 -2.98
CA GLU A 19 9.42 5.83 -2.75
C GLU A 19 8.18 6.47 -3.37
N ARG A 20 7.51 7.33 -2.60
CA ARG A 20 6.39 8.13 -3.11
C ARG A 20 6.91 9.38 -3.80
N PRO A 21 6.42 9.70 -5.01
CA PRO A 21 6.69 11.00 -5.61
C PRO A 21 6.14 12.10 -4.69
N CYS A 22 7.04 12.87 -4.08
CA CYS A 22 6.75 14.08 -3.31
C CYS A 22 5.93 13.92 -2.02
N GLY A 23 5.97 12.76 -1.36
CA GLY A 23 5.26 12.54 -0.08
C GLY A 23 3.73 12.45 -0.20
N CYS A 24 3.19 12.57 -1.41
CA CYS A 24 1.78 12.42 -1.77
C CYS A 24 1.46 10.98 -2.21
N SER A 25 0.18 10.60 -2.27
CA SER A 25 -0.25 9.25 -2.71
C SER A 25 0.33 8.89 -4.07
N TYR A 26 0.59 7.61 -4.32
CA TYR A 26 0.98 7.16 -5.65
C TYR A 26 -0.13 7.58 -6.64
N PRO A 27 0.21 8.29 -7.73
CA PRO A 27 -0.75 8.58 -8.78
C PRO A 27 -1.40 7.29 -9.31
N THR A 28 -2.66 7.38 -9.74
CA THR A 28 -3.31 6.26 -10.42
C THR A 28 -2.48 5.85 -11.64
N GLY A 29 -2.24 4.55 -11.81
CA GLY A 29 -1.39 4.03 -12.89
C GLY A 29 0.07 3.79 -12.49
N THR A 30 0.52 4.31 -11.34
CA THR A 30 1.89 4.07 -10.87
C THR A 30 2.08 2.60 -10.50
N GLN A 31 3.07 1.95 -11.09
CA GLN A 31 3.47 0.60 -10.71
C GLN A 31 4.17 0.62 -9.36
N VAL A 32 3.73 -0.24 -8.45
CA VAL A 32 4.30 -0.38 -7.11
C VAL A 32 4.54 -1.83 -6.77
N THR A 33 5.66 -2.10 -6.10
CA THR A 33 5.96 -3.39 -5.48
C THR A 33 5.36 -3.41 -4.09
N THR A 34 4.37 -4.28 -3.87
CA THR A 34 3.67 -4.39 -2.59
C THR A 34 4.39 -5.32 -1.61
N LEU A 35 4.10 -5.17 -0.31
CA LEU A 35 4.62 -6.04 0.75
C LEU A 35 4.16 -7.50 0.59
N CYS A 36 3.02 -7.75 -0.07
CA CYS A 36 2.60 -9.10 -0.44
C CYS A 36 3.30 -9.63 -1.72
N ARG A 37 4.36 -8.95 -2.17
CA ARG A 37 5.22 -9.34 -3.30
C ARG A 37 4.49 -9.38 -4.65
N GLN A 38 3.46 -8.54 -4.79
CA GLN A 38 2.78 -8.31 -6.06
C GLN A 38 3.19 -6.95 -6.63
N GLU A 39 3.46 -6.91 -7.93
CA GLU A 39 3.57 -5.68 -8.71
C GLU A 39 2.19 -5.29 -9.20
N LEU A 40 1.67 -4.15 -8.74
CA LEU A 40 0.32 -3.70 -9.05
C LEU A 40 0.32 -2.22 -9.47
N SER A 41 -0.67 -1.85 -10.28
CA SER A 41 -0.94 -0.47 -10.63
C SER A 41 -1.78 0.19 -9.54
N ALA A 42 -1.31 1.31 -9.00
CA ALA A 42 -2.01 2.08 -7.99
C ALA A 42 -3.36 2.60 -8.51
N ASP A 43 -4.36 2.61 -7.64
CA ASP A 43 -5.66 3.23 -7.82
C ASP A 43 -5.86 4.26 -6.72
N ASN A 44 -5.72 5.55 -7.05
CA ASN A 44 -5.89 6.64 -6.11
C ASN A 44 -7.29 7.29 -6.20
N SER A 45 -8.29 6.56 -6.69
CA SER A 45 -9.69 7.02 -6.63
C SER A 45 -10.23 6.99 -5.20
N GLU A 46 -11.20 7.86 -4.89
CA GLU A 46 -11.79 7.95 -3.55
C GLU A 46 -12.44 6.63 -3.09
N LEU A 47 -13.05 5.89 -4.02
CA LEU A 47 -13.68 4.60 -3.74
C LEU A 47 -12.66 3.50 -3.43
N ALA A 48 -11.49 3.53 -4.08
CA ALA A 48 -10.45 2.53 -3.85
C ALA A 48 -9.90 2.59 -2.41
N TRP A 49 -9.91 3.77 -1.80
CA TRP A 49 -9.57 3.95 -0.39
C TRP A 49 -10.59 3.37 0.58
N LEU A 50 -11.77 2.94 0.12
CA LEU A 50 -12.77 2.23 0.93
C LEU A 50 -12.59 0.71 0.89
N TRP A 51 -11.73 0.19 0.01
CA TRP A 51 -11.51 -1.25 -0.09
C TRP A 51 -10.86 -1.82 1.17
N GLU A 52 -11.11 -3.11 1.40
CA GLU A 52 -10.50 -3.87 2.47
C GLU A 52 -8.98 -3.91 2.35
N THR A 53 -8.32 -3.91 3.50
CA THR A 53 -6.87 -4.05 3.55
C THR A 53 -6.45 -5.46 3.14
N CYS A 54 -5.41 -5.58 2.31
CA CYS A 54 -4.77 -6.85 2.02
C CYS A 54 -4.21 -7.45 3.34
N PRO A 55 -4.64 -8.66 3.74
CA PRO A 55 -4.25 -9.23 5.04
C PRO A 55 -2.73 -9.45 5.16
N ASP A 56 -2.06 -9.82 4.06
CA ASP A 56 -0.61 -10.00 4.03
C ASP A 56 0.14 -8.67 4.18
N CYS A 57 -0.29 -7.63 3.47
CA CYS A 57 0.28 -6.30 3.63
C CYS A 57 0.06 -5.75 5.04
N ASN A 58 -1.10 -6.00 5.65
CA ASN A 58 -1.39 -5.58 7.02
C ASN A 58 -0.45 -6.24 8.04
N ARG A 59 -0.22 -7.55 7.92
CA ARG A 59 0.70 -8.28 8.79
C ARG A 59 2.13 -7.72 8.69
N GLU A 60 2.64 -7.52 7.47
CA GLU A 60 3.98 -6.96 7.28
C GLU A 60 4.07 -5.50 7.74
N ALA A 61 3.04 -4.69 7.49
CA ALA A 61 2.97 -3.32 7.96
C ALA A 61 3.03 -3.24 9.49
N ARG A 62 2.32 -4.12 10.21
CA ARG A 62 2.38 -4.21 11.69
C ARG A 62 3.78 -4.61 12.16
N ARG A 63 4.38 -5.61 11.52
CA ARG A 63 5.78 -6.02 11.78
C ARG A 63 6.76 -4.85 11.61
N LEU A 64 6.63 -4.08 10.53
CA LEU A 64 7.47 -2.90 10.26
C LEU A 64 7.21 -1.75 11.23
N ALA A 65 5.97 -1.62 11.72
CA ALA A 65 5.59 -0.63 12.72
C ALA A 65 6.03 -1.00 14.15
N GLY A 66 6.52 -2.23 14.38
CA GLY A 66 6.90 -2.70 15.71
C GLY A 66 5.71 -2.90 16.66
N VAL A 67 4.48 -2.87 16.12
CA VAL A 67 3.28 -3.25 16.85
C VAL A 67 3.05 -4.72 16.56
N GLY A 68 2.95 -5.54 17.61
CA GLY A 68 2.80 -6.99 17.48
C GLY A 68 1.64 -7.42 16.57
N PRO A 69 1.50 -8.75 16.33
CA PRO A 69 0.43 -9.28 15.49
C PRO A 69 -0.95 -8.72 15.86
#